data_AF-A0A926SP69-F1
#
_entry.id   AF-A0A926SP69-F1
#
_cell.length_a   1.000
_cell.length_b   1.000
_cell.length_c   1.000
_cell.angle_alpha   90.00
_cell.angle_beta   90.00
_cell.angle_gamma   90.00
#
_symmetry.space_group_name_H-M   'P 1'
#
loop_
_entity.id
_entity.type
_entity.pdbx_description
1 polymer ?
#
loop_
_entity_poly.entity_id
_entity_poly.type
_entity_poly.pdbx_seq_one_letter_code
_entity_poly.pdbx_strand_id
1 'polypeptide(L)' 'MNTSTLCPCCSEPLLRHARRGGVYWFCPHCHQEMPNLALTLTAAHKMQRLVDRLSPDLARLA' A
#
# COMPACT_ATOMS: atom_id res chain seq x y z
N MET A 1 -0.49 -2.44 18.00
CA MET A 1 0.88 -2.90 17.73
C MET A 1 1.23 -2.49 16.31
N ASN A 2 2.11 -1.50 16.15
CA ASN A 2 2.40 -0.88 14.86
C ASN A 2 3.39 -1.77 14.09
N THR A 3 2.88 -2.57 13.15
CA THR A 3 3.68 -3.48 12.29
C THR A 3 4.33 -2.78 11.09
N SER A 4 4.32 -1.45 11.05
CA SER A 4 4.73 -0.63 9.89
C SER A 4 6.22 -0.71 9.52
N THR A 5 7.03 -1.47 10.25
CA THR A 5 8.45 -1.72 9.97
C THR A 5 8.75 -3.17 9.62
N LEU A 6 7.74 -4.03 9.53
CA LEU A 6 7.90 -5.44 9.16
C LEU A 6 7.37 -5.68 7.74
N CYS A 7 8.06 -6.55 7.02
CA CYS A 7 7.68 -6.95 5.68
C CYS A 7 6.39 -7.78 5.75
N PRO A 8 5.35 -7.45 4.98
CA PRO A 8 4.11 -8.23 4.95
C PRO A 8 4.32 -9.61 4.28
N CYS A 9 5.41 -9.81 3.54
CA CYS A 9 5.68 -11.03 2.79
C CYS A 9 6.46 -12.07 3.60
N CYS A 10 7.40 -11.64 4.44
CA CYS A 10 8.26 -12.53 5.23
C CYS A 10 8.30 -12.23 6.73
N SER A 11 7.69 -11.14 7.19
CA SER A 11 7.78 -10.64 8.59
C SER A 11 9.17 -10.15 9.02
N GLU A 12 10.15 -10.08 8.12
CA GLU A 12 11.46 -9.47 8.39
C GLU A 12 11.38 -7.94 8.52
N PRO A 13 12.28 -7.32 9.29
CA PRO A 13 12.37 -5.86 9.38
C PRO A 13 12.72 -5.22 8.03
N LEU A 14 11.98 -4.17 7.70
CA LEU A 14 12.19 -3.34 6.52
C LEU A 14 13.28 -2.30 6.80
N LEU A 15 14.12 -2.06 5.79
CA LEU A 15 15.13 -1.02 5.82
C LEU A 15 14.55 0.27 5.27
N ARG A 16 14.84 1.39 5.95
CA ARG A 16 14.46 2.72 5.50
C ARG A 16 15.54 3.27 4.57
N HIS A 17 15.21 3.46 3.30
CA HIS A 17 16.10 4.06 2.31
C HIS A 17 15.60 5.45 1.91
N ALA A 18 16.54 6.33 1.52
CA ALA A 18 16.23 7.65 0.99
C ALA A 18 16.80 7.77 -0.43
N ARG A 19 15.96 8.18 -1.39
CA ARG A 19 16.37 8.54 -2.75
C ARG A 19 16.00 10.00 -3.04
N ARG A 20 16.49 10.54 -4.15
CA ARG A 20 16.16 11.92 -4.60
C ARG A 20 14.66 12.24 -4.65
N GLY A 21 13.79 11.22 -4.80
CA GLY A 21 12.33 11.36 -4.83
C GLY A 21 11.60 11.04 -3.51
N GLY A 22 12.30 10.79 -2.40
CA GLY A 22 11.70 10.53 -1.10
C GLY A 22 12.25 9.32 -0.36
N VAL A 23 11.65 9.03 0.78
CA VAL A 23 11.98 7.88 1.63
C VAL A 23 11.08 6.70 1.27
N TYR A 24 11.66 5.52 1.13
CA TYR A 24 10.94 4.27 0.86
C TYR A 24 11.44 3.14 1.76
N TRP A 25 10.66 2.07 1.86
CA TRP A 25 11.03 0.88 2.62
C TRP A 25 11.51 -0.20 1.65
N PHE A 26 12.58 -0.89 2.00
CA PHE A 26 13.13 -1.99 1.21
C PHE A 26 13.23 -3.23 2.08
N CYS A 27 12.77 -4.36 1.56
CA CYS A 27 12.97 -5.64 2.22
C CYS A 27 14.24 -6.31 1.67
N PRO A 28 15.28 -6.52 2.49
CA PRO A 28 16.49 -7.19 2.03
C PRO A 28 16.25 -8.67 1.72
N HIS A 29 15.27 -9.32 2.35
CA HIS A 29 14.97 -10.73 2.11
C HIS A 29 14.18 -10.96 0.80
N CYS A 30 13.18 -10.11 0.55
CA CYS A 30 12.38 -10.17 -0.69
C CYS A 30 13.06 -9.46 -1.87
N HIS A 31 14.13 -8.68 -1.63
CA HIS A 31 14.78 -7.81 -2.61
C HIS A 31 13.83 -6.85 -3.34
N GLN A 32 12.79 -6.38 -2.63
CA GLN A 32 11.73 -5.55 -3.20
C GLN A 32 11.51 -4.26 -2.38
N GLU A 33 11.16 -3.19 -3.09
CA GLU A 33 10.64 -1.96 -2.50
C GLU A 33 9.25 -2.25 -1.92
N MET A 34 9.11 -2.08 -0.61
CA MET A 34 7.89 -2.36 0.12
C MET A 34 7.08 -1.06 0.25
N PRO A 35 5.85 -1.01 -0.29
CA PRO A 35 5.01 0.16 -0.15
C PRO A 35 4.61 0.33 1.32
N ASN A 36 4.40 1.57 1.76
CA ASN A 36 3.85 1.81 3.10
C ASN A 36 2.39 1.34 3.13
N LEU A 37 2.15 0.13 3.63
CA LEU A 37 0.81 -0.48 3.65
C LEU A 37 -0.23 0.42 4.29
N ALA A 38 0.10 1.17 5.34
CA ALA A 38 -0.87 2.08 5.95
C ALA A 38 -1.32 3.17 4.96
N LEU A 39 -0.39 3.77 4.21
CA LEU A 39 -0.73 4.75 3.19
C LEU A 39 -1.49 4.10 2.03
N THR A 40 -1.05 2.93 1.57
CA THR A 40 -1.67 2.20 0.46
C THR A 40 -3.10 1.76 0.80
N LEU A 41 -3.33 1.21 1.99
CA LEU A 41 -4.65 0.81 2.46
C LEU A 41 -5.58 2.01 2.69
N THR A 42 -5.04 3.14 3.18
CA THR A 42 -5.83 4.38 3.33
C THR A 42 -6.25 4.93 1.96
N ALA A 43 -5.33 4.95 1.00
CA ALA A 43 -5.64 5.34 -0.38
C ALA A 43 -6.64 4.38 -1.03
N ALA A 44 -6.49 3.07 -0.82
CA ALA A 44 -7.41 2.06 -1.31
C ALA A 44 -8.83 2.21 -0.74
N HIS A 45 -8.97 2.46 0.57
CA HIS A 45 -10.27 2.76 1.18
C HIS A 45 -10.96 3.99 0.57
N LYS A 46 -10.18 5.02 0.22
CA LYS A 46 -10.71 6.21 -0.45
C LYS A 46 -11.19 5.87 -1.87
N MET A 47 -10.46 5.02 -2.59
CA MET A 47 -10.87 4.52 -3.91
C MET A 47 -12.10 3.62 -3.83
N GLN A 48 -12.23 2.75 -2.82
CA GLN A 48 -13.43 1.93 -2.63
C GLN A 48 -14.70 2.77 -2.53
N ARG A 49 -14.68 3.89 -1.79
CA ARG A 49 -15.84 4.79 -1.72
C ARG A 49 -16.23 5.43 -3.05
N LEU A 50 -15.27 5.60 -3.97
CA LEU A 50 -15.58 6.07 -5.33
C LEU A 50 -16.16 4.94 -6.17
N VAL A 51 -15.60 3.73 -6.06
CA VAL A 51 -16.14 2.52 -6.70
C VAL A 51 -17.57 2.27 -6.25
N ASP A 52 -17.87 2.35 -4.95
CA ASP A 52 -19.22 2.18 -4.41
C ASP A 52 -20.22 3.20 -5.00
N ARG A 53 -19.78 4.43 -5.26
CA ARG A 53 -20.62 5.47 -5.87
C ARG A 53 -20.83 5.26 -7.36
N LEU A 54 -19.82 4.77 -8.07
CA LEU A 54 -19.87 4.52 -9.53
C LEU A 54 -20.51 3.18 -9.89
N SER A 55 -20.49 2.21 -8.98
CA SER A 55 -21.07 0.87 -9.14
C SER A 55 -22.54 0.87 -9.61
N PRO A 56 -23.47 1.65 -9.00
CA PRO A 56 -24.86 1.69 -9.47
C PRO A 56 -25.02 2.28 -10.87
N ASP A 57 -24.17 3.23 -11.29
CA ASP A 57 -24.23 3.79 -12.64
C ASP A 57 -23.69 2.81 -13.69
N LEU A 58 -22.66 2.03 -13.35
CA LEU A 58 -22.17 0.96 -14.24
C LEU A 58 -23.20 -0.17 -14.40
N ALA A 59 -23.92 -0.52 -13.32
CA ALA A 59 -24.99 -1.52 -13.36
C ALA A 59 -26.20 -1.11 -14.22
N ARG A 60 -26.36 0.18 -14.52
CA ARG A 60 -27.43 0.71 -15.39
C ARG A 60 -27.04 0.76 -16.87
N LEU A 61 -25.77 0.51 -17.18
CA LEU A 61 -25.22 0.50 -18.54
C LEU A 61 -25.07 -0.92 -19.12
N ALA A 62 -25.39 -1.95 -18.34
CA ALA A 62 -25.38 -3.38 -18.73
C ALA A 62 -26.82 -3.88 -18.92
#